data_AF-E5AD17-F1
#
_entry.id   AF-E5AD17-F1
#
_cell.length_a   1.000
_cell.length_b   1.000
_cell.length_c   1.000
_cell.angle_alpha   90.00
_cell.angle_beta   90.00
_cell.angle_gamma   90.00
#
_symmetry.space_group_name_H-M   'P 1'
#
loop_
_entity.id
_entity.type
_entity.pdbx_description
1 polymer ?
#
loop_
_entity_poly.entity_id
_entity_poly.type
_entity_poly.pdbx_seq_one_letter_code
_entity_poly.pdbx_strand_id
1 'polypeptide(L)'
;MSGCVVCQKPLVVEIDADSDEEEYEQQPAAGTSSGKAPAAAPETVPDDVQLICGCHFHWDCLLSSYEITFCPSCNAEISTRSPTGTRVPCNYNNEGGLQTDLDILPLLTEESYLKAYPEDRKARAFLEFCREGDYKAVIDMLMDDNVEEDDDGEDVEMGSTDNPAREVGIDKLLRYQDPIGHMQSGLHAAVQAQSREVAWLLLLLASNLDLLEFPAEVFQEAESLGIMRGLTEDKVDIRSLKDADGKTAEDLAREIGGVWVGWIGNHRLAI
;
A
#
# COMPACT_ATOMS: atom_id res chain seq x y z
N MET A 1 20.69 -28.80 -4.94
CA MET A 1 19.75 -27.69 -5.13
C MET A 1 18.76 -27.76 -3.99
N SER A 2 18.83 -26.82 -3.05
CA SER A 2 17.80 -26.64 -2.04
C SER A 2 16.54 -26.17 -2.78
N GLY A 3 15.49 -26.99 -2.78
CA GLY A 3 14.17 -26.58 -3.22
C GLY A 3 13.37 -26.04 -2.05
N CYS A 4 12.21 -25.45 -2.34
CA CYS A 4 11.27 -25.04 -1.31
C CYS A 4 10.86 -26.25 -0.47
N VAL A 5 10.96 -26.15 0.85
CA VAL A 5 10.67 -27.26 1.76
C VAL A 5 9.18 -27.66 1.75
N VAL A 6 8.30 -26.78 1.27
CA VAL A 6 6.85 -27.02 1.18
C VAL A 6 6.48 -27.70 -0.14
N CYS A 7 6.79 -27.07 -1.27
CA CYS A 7 6.33 -27.55 -2.58
C CYS A 7 7.36 -28.43 -3.32
N GLN A 8 8.58 -28.54 -2.80
CA GLN A 8 9.70 -29.32 -3.35
C GLN A 8 10.15 -28.90 -4.76
N LYS A 9 9.72 -27.70 -5.21
CA LYS A 9 10.16 -27.11 -6.49
C LYS A 9 11.41 -26.25 -6.30
N PRO A 10 12.18 -25.98 -7.37
CA PRO A 10 13.27 -25.02 -7.33
C PRO A 10 12.80 -23.64 -6.86
N LEU A 11 13.64 -22.93 -6.11
CA LEU A 11 13.38 -21.60 -5.53
C LEU A 11 13.56 -20.49 -6.57
N VAL A 12 12.80 -20.60 -7.65
CA VAL A 12 12.73 -19.63 -8.74
C VAL A 12 11.28 -19.46 -9.18
N VAL A 13 10.98 -18.30 -9.74
CA VAL A 13 9.70 -17.98 -10.39
C VAL A 13 9.98 -17.69 -11.86
N GLU A 14 9.12 -18.19 -12.74
CA GLU A 14 9.16 -17.89 -14.17
C GLU A 14 8.58 -16.48 -14.39
N ILE A 15 9.32 -15.64 -15.11
CA ILE A 15 8.86 -14.34 -15.58
C ILE A 15 8.55 -14.45 -17.07
N ASP A 16 7.41 -13.92 -17.46
CA ASP A 16 7.08 -13.77 -18.87
C ASP A 16 8.02 -12.71 -19.45
N ALA A 17 8.75 -13.06 -20.50
CA ALA A 17 9.50 -12.06 -21.25
C ALA A 17 8.47 -11.11 -21.87
N ASP A 18 8.53 -9.83 -21.51
CA ASP A 18 7.65 -8.80 -22.08
C ASP A 18 7.64 -8.95 -23.60
N SER A 19 6.44 -9.10 -24.16
CA SER A 19 6.22 -9.19 -25.62
C SER A 19 6.45 -7.85 -26.34
N ASP A 20 7.27 -6.98 -25.76
CA ASP A 20 7.52 -5.60 -26.19
C ASP A 20 8.74 -5.48 -27.12
N GLU A 21 9.34 -6.61 -27.54
CA GLU A 21 10.36 -6.63 -28.61
C GLU A 21 9.79 -6.86 -30.04
N GLU A 22 8.47 -6.95 -30.23
CA GLU A 22 7.85 -7.16 -31.55
C GLU A 22 7.10 -5.94 -32.13
N GLU A 23 7.77 -4.80 -32.41
CA GLU A 23 7.37 -3.98 -33.60
C GLU A 23 8.40 -2.93 -34.11
N TYR A 24 9.71 -3.07 -33.87
CA TYR A 24 10.69 -2.13 -34.44
C TYR A 24 11.90 -2.79 -35.11
N GLU A 25 11.71 -3.85 -35.89
CA GLU A 25 12.71 -4.28 -36.86
C GLU A 25 12.15 -4.40 -38.28
N GLN A 26 12.33 -3.30 -39.00
CA GLN A 26 12.73 -3.23 -40.41
C GLN A 26 12.60 -4.52 -41.22
N GLN A 27 11.72 -4.44 -42.22
CA GLN A 27 11.75 -5.22 -43.44
C GLN A 27 13.20 -5.47 -43.93
N PRO A 28 13.56 -6.73 -44.22
CA PRO A 28 13.99 -6.98 -45.59
C PRO A 28 13.41 -8.26 -46.20
N ALA A 29 13.11 -8.12 -47.49
CA ALA A 29 13.02 -9.11 -48.55
C ALA A 29 13.15 -10.62 -48.22
N ALA A 30 12.08 -11.34 -48.55
CA ALA A 30 12.02 -12.63 -49.26
C ALA A 30 13.18 -13.64 -49.12
N GLY A 31 12.90 -14.80 -48.51
CA GLY A 31 13.63 -16.05 -48.79
C GLY A 31 13.55 -17.12 -47.70
N THR A 32 12.61 -18.07 -47.86
CA THR A 32 12.68 -19.50 -47.45
C THR A 32 13.73 -19.96 -46.41
N SER A 33 13.27 -20.47 -45.26
CA SER A 33 13.43 -21.89 -44.86
C SER A 33 12.82 -22.17 -43.49
N SER A 34 11.96 -23.19 -43.42
CA SER A 34 11.40 -23.73 -42.18
C SER A 34 12.48 -24.25 -41.23
N GLY A 35 12.59 -23.61 -40.07
CA GLY A 35 13.21 -24.16 -38.88
C GLY A 35 12.54 -23.52 -37.67
N LYS A 36 11.60 -24.21 -37.03
CA LYS A 36 11.11 -23.82 -35.71
C LYS A 36 12.32 -23.86 -34.77
N ALA A 37 12.88 -22.69 -34.44
CA ALA A 37 13.83 -22.58 -33.36
C ALA A 37 13.17 -23.14 -32.08
N PRO A 38 13.92 -23.83 -31.21
CA PRO A 38 13.41 -24.19 -29.89
C PRO A 38 12.96 -22.91 -29.19
N ALA A 39 11.77 -22.94 -28.57
CA ALA A 39 11.31 -21.84 -27.73
C ALA A 39 12.42 -21.50 -26.73
N ALA A 40 12.71 -20.20 -26.57
CA ALA A 40 13.65 -19.74 -25.56
C ALA A 40 13.24 -20.34 -24.20
N ALA A 41 14.23 -20.75 -23.41
CA ALA A 41 13.93 -21.21 -22.05
C ALA A 41 13.24 -20.06 -21.30
N PRO A 42 12.19 -20.34 -20.50
CA PRO A 42 11.51 -19.30 -19.74
C PRO A 42 12.54 -18.59 -18.87
N GLU A 43 12.48 -17.26 -18.87
CA GLU A 43 13.32 -16.46 -17.99
C GLU A 43 12.85 -16.67 -16.56
N THR A 44 13.79 -16.83 -15.62
CA THR A 44 13.46 -17.13 -14.23
C THR A 44 14.25 -16.26 -13.29
N VAL A 45 13.60 -15.75 -12.26
CA VAL A 45 14.22 -14.99 -11.17
C VAL A 45 14.23 -15.81 -9.88
N PRO A 46 15.17 -15.57 -8.96
CA PRO A 46 15.17 -16.21 -7.65
C PRO A 46 13.90 -15.89 -6.85
N ASP A 47 13.42 -16.86 -6.08
CA ASP A 47 12.44 -16.66 -5.01
C ASP A 47 12.80 -17.59 -3.84
N ASP A 48 13.74 -17.12 -3.03
CA ASP A 48 14.28 -17.88 -1.89
C ASP A 48 14.22 -17.06 -0.59
N VAL A 49 13.28 -17.44 0.27
CA VAL A 49 13.21 -16.98 1.66
C VAL A 49 13.86 -18.02 2.56
N GLN A 50 15.07 -17.71 3.05
CA GLN A 50 15.80 -18.52 4.00
C GLN A 50 15.58 -18.01 5.43
N LEU A 51 14.89 -18.79 6.26
CA LEU A 51 14.68 -18.49 7.68
C LEU A 51 15.94 -18.83 8.51
N ILE A 52 16.05 -18.29 9.73
CA ILE A 52 17.21 -18.55 10.62
C ILE A 52 17.43 -20.02 10.99
N CYS A 53 16.39 -20.85 10.90
CA CYS A 53 16.48 -22.29 11.10
C CYS A 53 17.10 -23.03 9.90
N GLY A 54 17.39 -22.32 8.81
CA GLY A 54 17.97 -22.86 7.57
C GLY A 54 16.95 -23.45 6.59
N CYS A 55 15.64 -23.39 6.90
CA CYS A 55 14.59 -23.79 5.96
C CYS A 55 14.41 -22.73 4.87
N HIS A 56 14.22 -23.19 3.64
CA HIS A 56 14.05 -22.35 2.45
C HIS A 56 12.63 -22.48 1.89
N PHE A 57 12.01 -21.36 1.53
CA PHE A 57 10.63 -21.29 1.06
C PHE A 57 10.53 -20.36 -0.15
N HIS A 58 9.59 -20.64 -1.05
CA HIS A 58 9.01 -19.59 -1.89
C HIS A 58 8.24 -18.61 -1.02
N TRP A 59 8.21 -17.33 -1.39
CA TRP A 59 7.45 -16.29 -0.69
C TRP A 59 5.99 -16.71 -0.45
N ASP A 60 5.30 -17.15 -1.51
CA ASP A 60 3.89 -17.58 -1.44
C ASP A 60 3.68 -18.82 -0.57
N CYS A 61 4.65 -19.74 -0.56
CA CYS A 61 4.60 -20.94 0.27
C CYS A 61 4.70 -20.59 1.76
N LEU A 62 5.56 -19.63 2.12
CA LEU A 62 5.69 -19.15 3.49
C LEU A 62 4.41 -18.43 3.93
N LEU A 63 3.89 -17.52 3.11
CA LEU A 63 2.65 -16.76 3.40
C LEU A 63 1.43 -17.67 3.61
N SER A 64 1.37 -18.79 2.90
CA SER A 64 0.25 -19.73 3.01
C SER A 64 0.21 -20.50 4.33
N SER A 65 1.26 -20.46 5.14
CA SER A 65 1.39 -21.26 6.36
C SER A 65 0.73 -20.66 7.61
N TYR A 66 0.34 -19.37 7.58
CA TYR A 66 -0.28 -18.61 8.69
C TYR A 66 0.53 -18.54 10.01
N GLU A 67 1.68 -19.22 10.10
CA GLU A 67 2.58 -19.15 11.26
C GLU A 67 3.61 -18.04 11.05
N ILE A 68 3.54 -17.00 11.90
CA ILE A 68 4.37 -15.80 11.75
C ILE A 68 5.70 -15.92 12.53
N THR A 69 5.68 -16.57 13.70
CA THR A 69 6.83 -16.63 14.63
C THR A 69 7.47 -18.02 14.75
N PHE A 70 6.89 -19.02 14.10
CA PHE A 70 7.41 -20.39 14.04
C PHE A 70 7.60 -20.82 12.58
N CYS A 71 8.66 -21.60 12.33
CA CYS A 71 8.89 -22.16 11.01
C CYS A 71 7.84 -23.25 10.73
N PRO A 72 7.06 -23.16 9.63
CA PRO A 72 6.00 -24.12 9.34
C PRO A 72 6.51 -25.51 8.94
N SER A 73 7.81 -25.65 8.67
CA SER A 73 8.43 -26.93 8.30
C SER A 73 9.03 -27.66 9.51
N CYS A 74 9.80 -26.97 10.35
CA CYS A 74 10.54 -27.59 11.45
C CYS A 74 10.07 -27.16 12.85
N ASN A 75 9.08 -26.26 12.93
CA ASN A 75 8.48 -25.74 14.15
C ASN A 75 9.48 -25.02 15.08
N ALA A 76 10.65 -24.62 14.55
CA ALA A 76 11.60 -23.79 15.29
C ALA A 76 11.04 -22.38 15.47
N GLU A 77 11.26 -21.77 16.63
CA GLU A 77 10.99 -20.35 16.83
C GLU A 77 11.92 -19.54 15.94
N ILE A 78 11.34 -18.74 15.03
CA ILE A 78 12.08 -17.90 14.06
C ILE A 78 12.10 -16.43 14.47
N SER A 79 11.34 -16.07 15.50
CA SER A 79 11.31 -14.71 16.03
C SER A 79 12.48 -14.44 16.97
N THR A 80 13.04 -13.24 16.89
CA THR A 80 14.07 -12.73 17.78
C THR A 80 13.55 -11.50 18.50
N ARG A 81 13.77 -11.41 19.82
CA ARG A 81 13.45 -10.20 20.58
C ARG A 81 14.53 -9.15 20.37
N SER A 82 14.13 -7.95 19.99
CA SER A 82 14.98 -6.76 19.86
C SER A 82 14.54 -5.68 20.86
N PRO A 83 15.39 -4.67 21.15
CA PRO A 83 15.00 -3.53 21.98
C PRO A 83 13.79 -2.75 21.45
N THR A 84 13.56 -2.80 20.14
CA THR A 84 12.49 -2.10 19.42
C THR A 84 11.24 -2.97 19.21
N GLY A 85 11.26 -4.24 19.64
CA GLY A 85 10.13 -5.16 19.46
C GLY A 85 10.56 -6.57 19.05
N THR A 86 9.60 -7.38 18.64
CA THR A 86 9.88 -8.68 18.02
C THR A 86 10.24 -8.48 16.55
N ARG A 87 11.22 -9.23 16.04
CA ARG A 87 11.57 -9.29 14.61
C ARG A 87 11.64 -10.73 14.13
N VAL A 88 11.41 -10.97 12.85
CA VAL A 88 11.62 -12.28 12.20
C VAL A 88 12.68 -12.08 11.12
N PRO A 89 13.98 -12.29 11.45
CA PRO A 89 15.06 -12.09 10.49
C PRO A 89 15.11 -13.24 9.47
N CYS A 90 15.36 -12.92 8.20
CA CYS A 90 15.61 -13.90 7.15
C CYS A 90 16.64 -13.38 6.15
N ASN A 91 17.12 -14.26 5.28
CA ASN A 91 17.77 -13.86 4.03
C ASN A 91 16.76 -14.06 2.90
N TYR A 92 16.49 -13.01 2.14
CA TYR A 92 15.58 -13.06 1.00
C TYR A 92 16.34 -12.78 -0.29
N ASN A 93 16.25 -13.69 -1.26
CA ASN A 93 16.84 -13.52 -2.58
C ASN A 93 15.72 -13.47 -3.63
N ASN A 94 15.59 -12.32 -4.27
CA ASN A 94 14.61 -12.07 -5.32
C ASN A 94 15.28 -11.41 -6.54
N GLU A 95 14.49 -10.91 -7.48
CA GLU A 95 14.96 -10.15 -8.65
C GLU A 95 15.88 -8.97 -8.27
N GLY A 96 15.57 -8.29 -7.16
CA GLY A 96 16.38 -7.19 -6.62
C GLY A 96 17.69 -7.61 -5.96
N GLY A 97 17.98 -8.91 -5.91
CA GLY A 97 19.18 -9.49 -5.33
C GLY A 97 18.97 -10.02 -3.90
N LEU A 98 20.10 -10.31 -3.24
CA LEU A 98 20.11 -10.89 -1.90
C LEU A 98 20.05 -9.81 -0.81
N GLN A 99 18.98 -9.83 -0.03
CA GLN A 99 18.80 -9.04 1.18
C GLN A 99 19.06 -9.92 2.40
N THR A 100 20.10 -9.62 3.17
CA THR A 100 20.47 -10.39 4.38
C THR A 100 19.95 -9.73 5.64
N ASP A 101 19.56 -10.52 6.63
CA ASP A 101 19.00 -10.05 7.91
C ASP A 101 17.79 -9.11 7.74
N LEU A 102 16.96 -9.36 6.72
CA LEU A 102 15.71 -8.64 6.50
C LEU A 102 14.71 -9.04 7.60
N ASP A 103 14.09 -8.06 8.25
CA ASP A 103 12.95 -8.33 9.12
C ASP A 103 11.67 -8.51 8.29
N ILE A 104 11.23 -9.75 8.09
CA ILE A 104 10.03 -10.06 7.32
C ILE A 104 8.75 -10.02 8.15
N LEU A 105 8.84 -9.82 9.47
CA LEU A 105 7.67 -9.79 10.34
C LEU A 105 6.61 -8.76 9.89
N PRO A 106 6.97 -7.51 9.54
CA PRO A 106 5.99 -6.53 9.07
C PRO A 106 5.26 -6.98 7.81
N LEU A 107 6.00 -7.52 6.84
CA LEU A 107 5.45 -8.00 5.56
C LEU A 107 4.51 -9.20 5.77
N LEU A 108 4.92 -10.18 6.59
CA LEU A 108 4.07 -11.32 6.92
C LEU A 108 2.79 -10.89 7.66
N THR A 109 2.91 -9.94 8.58
CA THR A 109 1.78 -9.42 9.34
C THR A 109 0.78 -8.72 8.43
N GLU A 110 1.27 -7.85 7.54
CA GLU A 110 0.46 -7.15 6.55
C GLU A 110 -0.27 -8.11 5.61
N GLU A 111 0.44 -9.02 4.96
CA GLU A 111 -0.17 -9.96 4.02
C GLU A 111 -1.19 -10.87 4.71
N SER A 112 -0.90 -11.32 5.93
CA SER A 112 -1.85 -12.11 6.72
C SER A 112 -3.12 -11.30 7.07
N TYR A 113 -2.98 -10.01 7.38
CA TYR A 113 -4.09 -9.11 7.69
C TYR A 113 -4.94 -8.86 6.44
N LEU A 114 -4.32 -8.48 5.31
CA LEU A 114 -5.03 -8.17 4.06
C LEU A 114 -5.65 -9.40 3.38
N LYS A 115 -5.21 -10.60 3.75
CA LYS A 115 -5.89 -11.84 3.37
C LYS A 115 -7.14 -12.09 4.22
N ALA A 116 -7.12 -11.70 5.50
CA ALA A 116 -8.26 -11.80 6.40
C ALA A 116 -9.29 -10.68 6.20
N TYR A 117 -8.85 -9.48 5.81
CA TYR A 117 -9.65 -8.28 5.57
C TYR A 117 -9.35 -7.69 4.18
N PRO A 118 -9.81 -8.33 3.09
CA PRO A 118 -9.58 -7.83 1.73
C PRO A 118 -10.13 -6.42 1.49
N GLU A 119 -11.19 -6.02 2.19
CA GLU A 119 -11.82 -4.70 2.12
C GLU A 119 -10.90 -3.56 2.56
N ASP A 120 -9.93 -3.85 3.44
CA ASP A 120 -8.98 -2.87 3.94
C ASP A 120 -7.81 -2.63 2.98
N ARG A 121 -7.67 -3.42 1.91
CA ARG A 121 -6.58 -3.28 0.92
C ARG A 121 -6.52 -1.88 0.33
N LYS A 122 -7.67 -1.36 -0.11
CA LYS A 122 -7.75 0.00 -0.68
C LYS A 122 -7.38 1.06 0.35
N ALA A 123 -7.86 0.91 1.58
CA ALA A 123 -7.58 1.86 2.65
C ALA A 123 -6.12 1.85 3.10
N ARG A 124 -5.45 0.69 3.10
CA ARG A 124 -4.00 0.61 3.32
C ARG A 124 -3.21 1.23 2.18
N ALA A 125 -3.56 0.94 0.93
CA ALA A 125 -2.87 1.53 -0.22
C ALA A 125 -2.97 3.07 -0.21
N PHE A 126 -4.14 3.61 0.13
CA PHE A 126 -4.33 5.04 0.36
C PHE A 126 -3.39 5.62 1.43
N LEU A 127 -3.26 4.94 2.57
CA LEU A 127 -2.35 5.38 3.63
C LEU A 127 -0.89 5.28 3.21
N GLU A 128 -0.53 4.31 2.38
CA GLU A 128 0.85 4.19 1.87
C GLU A 128 1.21 5.35 0.95
N PHE A 129 0.31 5.73 0.03
CA PHE A 129 0.51 6.95 -0.77
C PHE A 129 0.61 8.21 0.11
N CYS A 130 -0.13 8.25 1.22
CA CYS A 130 0.03 9.33 2.21
C CYS A 130 1.41 9.31 2.90
N ARG A 131 1.99 8.12 3.16
CA ARG A 131 3.33 7.95 3.76
C ARG A 131 4.45 8.26 2.77
N GLU A 132 4.26 7.96 1.50
CA GLU A 132 5.20 8.32 0.42
C GLU A 132 5.13 9.81 0.08
N GLY A 133 4.03 10.47 0.44
CA GLY A 133 3.79 11.87 0.12
C GLY A 133 3.34 12.10 -1.32
N ASP A 134 2.93 11.04 -2.02
CA ASP A 134 2.45 11.12 -3.40
C ASP A 134 0.98 11.56 -3.43
N TYR A 135 0.79 12.88 -3.40
CA TYR A 135 -0.54 13.47 -3.44
C TYR A 135 -1.30 13.16 -4.74
N LYS A 136 -0.63 12.85 -5.86
CA LYS A 136 -1.30 12.52 -7.12
C LYS A 136 -1.90 11.13 -7.06
N ALA A 137 -1.13 10.15 -6.59
CA ALA A 137 -1.63 8.79 -6.35
C ALA A 137 -2.80 8.77 -5.34
N VAL A 138 -2.72 9.61 -4.29
CA VAL A 138 -3.84 9.81 -3.34
C VAL A 138 -5.10 10.29 -4.07
N ILE A 139 -4.96 11.27 -4.96
CA ILE A 139 -6.08 11.85 -5.71
C ILE A 139 -6.66 10.86 -6.70
N ASP A 140 -5.81 10.19 -7.48
CA ASP A 140 -6.23 9.20 -8.47
C ASP A 140 -7.04 8.10 -7.78
N MET A 141 -6.60 7.62 -6.61
CA MET A 141 -7.33 6.63 -5.82
C MET A 141 -8.70 7.12 -5.32
N LEU A 142 -8.81 8.40 -4.94
CA LEU A 142 -10.06 9.02 -4.49
C LEU A 142 -11.03 9.26 -5.64
N MET A 143 -10.51 9.56 -6.84
CA MET A 143 -11.31 9.84 -8.04
C MET A 143 -11.83 8.58 -8.72
N ASP A 144 -11.07 7.48 -8.66
CA ASP A 144 -11.49 6.18 -9.21
C ASP A 144 -12.78 5.66 -8.54
N ASP A 145 -13.04 6.02 -7.27
CA ASP A 145 -14.30 5.72 -6.57
C ASP A 145 -15.46 6.67 -6.94
N ASN A 146 -15.20 7.79 -7.61
CA ASN A 146 -16.22 8.82 -7.90
C ASN A 146 -16.94 8.58 -9.25
N VAL A 147 -16.54 7.54 -10.00
CA VAL A 147 -17.05 7.30 -11.37
C VAL A 147 -18.32 6.44 -11.40
N GLU A 148 -18.77 5.87 -10.28
CA GLU A 148 -19.99 5.03 -10.22
C GLU A 148 -21.21 5.71 -9.55
N GLU A 149 -21.08 6.93 -8.99
CA GLU A 149 -22.20 7.60 -8.28
C GLU A 149 -23.08 8.55 -9.14
N ASP A 150 -22.73 8.81 -10.41
CA ASP A 150 -23.48 9.71 -11.32
C ASP A 150 -24.22 8.95 -12.45
N ASP A 151 -25.14 8.03 -12.12
CA ASP A 151 -26.17 7.58 -13.08
C ASP A 151 -27.59 7.82 -12.52
N ASP A 152 -28.01 9.08 -12.59
CA ASP A 152 -29.40 9.49 -12.48
C ASP A 152 -30.21 9.01 -13.70
N GLY A 153 -30.88 7.87 -13.56
CA GLY A 153 -32.24 7.68 -14.08
C GLY A 153 -32.45 6.76 -15.29
N GLU A 154 -32.99 5.57 -15.00
CA GLU A 154 -34.16 4.91 -15.63
C GLU A 154 -33.99 3.38 -15.65
N ASP A 155 -34.91 2.70 -14.95
CA ASP A 155 -35.31 1.28 -15.02
C ASP A 155 -34.47 0.34 -15.91
N VAL A 156 -33.78 -0.65 -15.32
CA VAL A 156 -34.02 -2.10 -15.58
C VAL A 156 -33.19 -3.05 -14.68
N GLU A 157 -33.93 -3.98 -14.06
CA GLU A 157 -33.60 -5.39 -13.81
C GLU A 157 -32.38 -5.81 -12.95
N MET A 158 -32.68 -6.15 -11.68
CA MET A 158 -32.34 -7.43 -11.03
C MET A 158 -31.08 -8.17 -11.54
N GLY A 159 -29.91 -7.70 -11.13
CA GLY A 159 -28.66 -8.46 -11.16
C GLY A 159 -28.10 -8.60 -9.76
N SER A 160 -28.31 -9.73 -9.11
CA SER A 160 -27.65 -10.10 -7.87
C SER A 160 -26.13 -10.17 -8.09
N THR A 161 -25.41 -9.13 -7.71
CA THR A 161 -23.95 -9.14 -7.62
C THR A 161 -23.56 -9.09 -6.15
N ASP A 162 -23.55 -10.26 -5.52
CA ASP A 162 -22.85 -10.55 -4.27
C ASP A 162 -21.33 -10.38 -4.51
N ASN A 163 -20.85 -9.14 -4.52
CA ASN A 163 -19.43 -8.84 -4.42
C ASN A 163 -19.22 -7.86 -3.26
N PRO A 164 -18.87 -8.33 -2.04
CA PRO A 164 -18.74 -7.48 -0.85
C PRO A 164 -17.52 -6.54 -0.88
N ALA A 165 -16.77 -6.53 -1.98
CA ALA A 165 -15.62 -5.65 -2.22
C ALA A 165 -16.01 -4.27 -2.80
N ARG A 166 -17.30 -3.97 -2.96
CA ARG A 166 -17.76 -2.71 -3.54
C ARG A 166 -17.67 -1.55 -2.54
N GLU A 167 -16.85 -0.58 -2.93
CA GLU A 167 -16.84 0.84 -2.53
C GLU A 167 -16.66 1.10 -1.03
N VAL A 168 -15.40 1.22 -0.63
CA VAL A 168 -15.07 2.03 0.56
C VAL A 168 -15.36 3.47 0.17
N GLY A 169 -16.59 3.96 0.44
CA GLY A 169 -16.94 5.34 0.14
C GLY A 169 -15.87 6.31 0.63
N ILE A 170 -15.59 7.35 -0.16
CA ILE A 170 -14.47 8.30 0.02
C ILE A 170 -14.33 8.79 1.47
N ASP A 171 -15.44 9.00 2.15
CA ASP A 171 -15.46 9.41 3.56
C ASP A 171 -14.86 8.42 4.54
N LYS A 172 -15.09 7.12 4.31
CA LYS A 172 -14.54 6.03 5.10
C LYS A 172 -13.05 5.89 4.82
N LEU A 173 -12.63 6.09 3.57
CA LEU A 173 -11.23 6.06 3.15
C LEU A 173 -10.43 7.19 3.82
N LEU A 174 -10.91 8.43 3.72
CA LEU A 174 -10.26 9.61 4.29
C LEU A 174 -10.10 9.57 5.82
N ARG A 175 -10.96 8.80 6.51
CA ARG A 175 -11.00 8.70 7.99
C ARG A 175 -10.53 7.34 8.50
N TYR A 176 -10.00 6.50 7.61
CA TYR A 176 -9.47 5.21 7.98
C TYR A 176 -8.30 5.34 8.96
N GLN A 177 -8.24 4.43 9.91
CA GLN A 177 -7.14 4.30 10.87
C GLN A 177 -6.58 2.89 10.76
N ASP A 178 -5.28 2.77 10.51
CA ASP A 178 -4.61 1.49 10.24
C ASP A 178 -4.47 0.63 11.51
N PRO A 179 -5.23 -0.47 11.66
CA PRO A 179 -5.17 -1.27 12.90
C PRO A 179 -3.81 -1.94 13.11
N ILE A 180 -3.09 -2.25 12.03
CA ILE A 180 -1.75 -2.86 12.09
C ILE A 180 -0.63 -1.81 11.99
N GLY A 181 -0.96 -0.57 11.63
CA GLY A 181 -0.07 0.60 11.63
C GLY A 181 -0.32 1.56 12.79
N HIS A 182 -0.51 1.05 14.02
CA HIS A 182 -0.70 1.84 15.23
C HIS A 182 -1.87 2.84 15.19
N MET A 183 -2.97 2.50 14.52
CA MET A 183 -4.15 3.36 14.36
C MET A 183 -3.86 4.72 13.70
N GLN A 184 -2.75 4.83 12.96
CA GLN A 184 -2.44 6.05 12.22
C GLN A 184 -3.49 6.30 11.13
N SER A 185 -3.92 7.56 11.03
CA SER A 185 -4.74 8.04 9.91
C SER A 185 -3.88 8.65 8.81
N GLY A 186 -4.48 8.98 7.67
CA GLY A 186 -3.78 9.64 6.55
C GLY A 186 -3.07 10.93 6.99
N LEU A 187 -3.65 11.69 7.93
CA LEU A 187 -3.03 12.91 8.44
C LEU A 187 -1.77 12.62 9.27
N HIS A 188 -1.76 11.53 10.04
CA HIS A 188 -0.55 11.10 10.76
C HIS A 188 0.54 10.65 9.78
N ALA A 189 0.17 9.88 8.76
CA ALA A 189 1.07 9.44 7.69
C ALA A 189 1.70 10.63 6.94
N ALA A 190 0.89 11.62 6.54
CA ALA A 190 1.38 12.83 5.87
C ALA A 190 2.34 13.64 6.75
N VAL A 191 2.04 13.75 8.06
CA VAL A 191 2.92 14.41 9.02
C VAL A 191 4.27 13.69 9.13
N GLN A 192 4.24 12.36 9.19
CA GLN A 192 5.44 11.53 9.25
C GLN A 192 6.28 11.65 7.96
N ALA A 193 5.63 11.75 6.81
CA ALA A 193 6.25 11.95 5.50
C ALA A 193 6.83 13.36 5.27
N GLN A 194 6.57 14.32 6.17
CA GLN A 194 6.88 15.75 5.96
C GLN A 194 6.23 16.33 4.69
N SER A 195 5.11 15.76 4.23
CA SER A 195 4.41 16.20 3.01
C SER A 195 3.29 17.18 3.34
N ARG A 196 3.53 18.47 3.07
CA ARG A 196 2.54 19.54 3.33
C ARG A 196 1.39 19.47 2.33
N GLU A 197 1.67 19.00 1.14
CA GLU A 197 0.76 18.84 0.01
C GLU A 197 -0.34 17.84 0.38
N VAL A 198 0.06 16.63 0.81
CA VAL A 198 -0.89 15.62 1.27
C VAL A 198 -1.64 16.10 2.52
N ALA A 199 -0.96 16.76 3.47
CA ALA A 199 -1.63 17.28 4.66
C ALA A 199 -2.72 18.31 4.31
N TRP A 200 -2.43 19.26 3.41
CA TRP A 200 -3.42 20.25 2.94
C TRP A 200 -4.58 19.61 2.20
N LEU A 201 -4.29 18.63 1.32
CA LEU A 201 -5.30 17.87 0.60
C LEU A 201 -6.27 17.17 1.56
N LEU A 202 -5.73 16.44 2.55
CA LEU A 202 -6.54 15.74 3.54
C LEU A 202 -7.35 16.71 4.42
N LEU A 203 -6.79 17.86 4.78
CA LEU A 203 -7.53 18.90 5.52
C LEU A 203 -8.64 19.53 4.67
N LEU A 204 -8.41 19.71 3.37
CA LEU A 204 -9.43 20.24 2.47
C LEU A 204 -10.62 19.27 2.39
N LEU A 205 -10.33 17.97 2.30
CA LEU A 205 -11.33 16.93 2.08
C LEU A 205 -12.04 16.44 3.34
N ALA A 206 -11.36 16.37 4.48
CA ALA A 206 -11.83 15.64 5.66
C ALA A 206 -11.82 16.45 6.97
N SER A 207 -11.52 17.75 6.92
CA SER A 207 -11.56 18.63 8.10
C SER A 207 -12.61 19.73 8.00
N ASN A 208 -13.01 20.25 9.16
CA ASN A 208 -13.85 21.44 9.30
C ASN A 208 -13.00 22.71 9.49
N LEU A 209 -11.75 22.74 9.00
CA LEU A 209 -10.90 23.92 9.03
C LEU A 209 -11.49 25.02 8.14
N ASP A 210 -11.45 26.28 8.58
CA ASP A 210 -11.95 27.43 7.81
C ASP A 210 -11.23 27.52 6.46
N LEU A 211 -11.98 27.70 5.37
CA LEU A 211 -11.46 27.85 4.02
C LEU A 211 -10.50 29.05 3.89
N LEU A 212 -10.63 30.06 4.76
CA LEU A 212 -9.73 31.22 4.80
C LEU A 212 -8.30 30.90 5.30
N GLU A 213 -8.12 29.77 5.99
CA GLU A 213 -6.81 29.31 6.45
C GLU A 213 -5.98 28.61 5.36
N PHE A 214 -6.63 28.21 4.25
CA PHE A 214 -5.99 27.49 3.16
C PHE A 214 -5.28 28.46 2.21
N PRO A 215 -4.02 28.15 1.81
CA PRO A 215 -3.33 28.89 0.76
C PRO A 215 -4.11 28.86 -0.56
N ALA A 216 -4.05 29.93 -1.34
CA ALA A 216 -4.76 30.03 -2.61
C ALA A 216 -4.30 28.96 -3.61
N GLU A 217 -3.03 28.56 -3.53
CA GLU A 217 -2.42 27.52 -4.34
C GLU A 217 -3.11 26.16 -4.17
N VAL A 218 -3.54 25.83 -2.95
CA VAL A 218 -4.24 24.57 -2.65
C VAL A 218 -5.57 24.51 -3.39
N PHE A 219 -6.31 25.61 -3.48
CA PHE A 219 -7.58 25.66 -4.21
C PHE A 219 -7.38 25.59 -5.72
N GLN A 220 -6.36 26.26 -6.26
CA GLN A 220 -6.05 26.21 -7.69
C GLN A 220 -5.69 24.79 -8.13
N GLU A 221 -4.89 24.10 -7.31
CA GLU A 221 -4.49 22.74 -7.60
C GLU A 221 -5.67 21.76 -7.43
N ALA A 222 -6.46 21.91 -6.38
CA ALA A 222 -7.68 21.11 -6.19
C ALA A 222 -8.68 21.30 -7.35
N GLU A 223 -8.91 22.53 -7.81
CA GLU A 223 -9.77 22.82 -8.96
C GLU A 223 -9.23 22.19 -10.25
N SER A 224 -7.92 22.27 -10.49
CA SER A 224 -7.29 21.64 -11.66
C SER A 224 -7.42 20.11 -11.69
N LEU A 225 -7.60 19.51 -10.51
CA LEU A 225 -7.72 18.07 -10.31
C LEU A 225 -9.19 17.64 -10.10
N GLY A 226 -10.15 18.57 -10.22
CA GLY A 226 -11.58 18.28 -10.07
C GLY A 226 -12.03 17.99 -8.63
N ILE A 227 -11.20 18.31 -7.64
CA ILE A 227 -11.47 18.04 -6.23
C ILE A 227 -12.17 19.25 -5.61
N MET A 228 -13.33 19.02 -5.00
CA MET A 228 -13.97 20.01 -4.15
C MET A 228 -14.23 19.44 -2.76
N ARG A 229 -14.21 20.32 -1.75
CA ARG A 229 -14.59 19.94 -0.38
C ARG A 229 -16.05 19.49 -0.38
N GLY A 230 -16.28 18.24 0.02
CA GLY A 230 -17.63 17.70 0.27
C GLY A 230 -18.24 18.21 1.58
N LEU A 231 -19.47 17.79 1.88
CA LEU A 231 -20.11 18.08 3.17
C LEU A 231 -19.40 17.29 4.29
N THR A 232 -18.66 18.02 5.14
CA THR A 232 -17.89 17.46 6.29
C THR A 232 -18.54 17.71 7.64
N GLU A 233 -19.60 18.53 7.71
CA GLU A 233 -20.17 19.02 8.98
C GLU A 233 -20.71 17.92 9.90
N ASP A 234 -21.28 16.85 9.34
CA ASP A 234 -21.84 15.72 10.12
C ASP A 234 -20.82 14.60 10.39
N LYS A 235 -19.58 14.76 9.94
CA LYS A 235 -18.55 13.71 9.98
C LYS A 235 -17.47 14.04 11.00
N VAL A 236 -16.82 12.99 11.51
CA VAL A 236 -15.67 13.13 12.40
C VAL A 236 -14.57 13.89 11.65
N ASP A 237 -14.07 14.96 12.26
CA ASP A 237 -12.98 15.74 11.69
C ASP A 237 -11.67 14.94 11.79
N ILE A 238 -10.94 14.82 10.68
CA ILE A 238 -9.67 14.06 10.63
C ILE A 238 -8.63 14.57 11.65
N ARG A 239 -8.69 15.86 12.03
CA ARG A 239 -7.82 16.47 13.06
C ARG A 239 -8.10 15.96 14.47
N SER A 240 -9.28 15.38 14.71
CA SER A 240 -9.66 14.80 16.00
C SER A 240 -9.19 13.36 16.20
N LEU A 241 -8.76 12.69 15.11
CA LEU A 241 -8.32 11.30 15.16
C LEU A 241 -7.01 11.17 15.93
N LYS A 242 -6.86 10.06 16.65
CA LYS A 242 -5.70 9.76 17.48
C LYS A 242 -5.12 8.40 17.13
N ASP A 243 -3.80 8.31 17.14
CA ASP A 243 -3.09 7.04 17.02
C ASP A 243 -3.28 6.14 18.25
N ALA A 244 -2.65 4.96 18.24
CA ALA A 244 -2.73 3.98 19.31
C ALA A 244 -2.14 4.47 20.65
N ASP A 245 -1.23 5.44 20.63
CA ASP A 245 -0.66 6.08 21.81
C ASP A 245 -1.53 7.25 22.32
N GLY A 246 -2.65 7.54 21.63
CA GLY A 246 -3.55 8.63 21.94
C GLY A 246 -3.03 10.00 21.49
N LYS A 247 -2.01 10.04 20.62
CA LYS A 247 -1.43 11.26 20.06
C LYS A 247 -2.22 11.69 18.82
N THR A 248 -2.30 13.00 18.63
CA THR A 248 -2.86 13.61 17.41
C THR A 248 -1.76 13.81 16.36
N ALA A 249 -2.16 14.15 15.13
CA ALA A 249 -1.20 14.53 14.09
C ALA A 249 -0.37 15.77 14.49
N GLU A 250 -0.91 16.68 15.30
CA GLU A 250 -0.13 17.81 15.83
C GLU A 250 0.93 17.36 16.84
N ASP A 251 0.60 16.42 17.73
CA ASP A 251 1.57 15.89 18.69
C ASP A 251 2.74 15.21 17.98
N LEU A 252 2.43 14.43 16.93
CA LEU A 252 3.44 13.83 16.06
C LEU A 252 4.28 14.90 15.34
N ALA A 253 3.65 15.95 14.80
CA ALA A 253 4.33 17.06 14.15
C ALA A 253 5.28 17.81 15.10
N ARG A 254 4.92 17.90 16.38
CA ARG A 254 5.75 18.52 17.44
C ARG A 254 6.98 17.68 17.76
N GLU A 255 6.86 16.36 17.73
CA GLU A 255 7.97 15.43 17.98
C GLU A 255 8.95 15.40 16.80
N ILE A 256 8.44 15.37 15.57
CA ILE A 256 9.28 15.30 14.37
C ILE A 256 9.92 16.66 14.05
N GLY A 257 9.16 17.76 14.21
CA GLY A 257 9.60 19.09 13.79
C GLY A 257 9.69 19.23 12.26
N GLY A 258 10.55 20.15 11.79
CA GLY A 258 10.81 20.35 10.37
C GLY A 258 9.78 21.26 9.68
N VAL A 259 9.13 20.77 8.62
CA VAL A 259 8.20 21.56 7.78
C VAL A 259 6.94 22.01 8.52
N TRP A 260 6.68 21.43 9.69
CA TRP A 260 5.54 21.72 10.55
C TRP A 260 5.74 22.92 11.48
N VAL A 261 6.92 23.54 11.48
CA VAL A 261 7.18 24.78 12.21
C VAL A 261 6.21 25.86 11.70
N GLY A 262 5.29 26.30 12.57
CA GLY A 262 4.22 27.24 12.23
C GLY A 262 2.85 26.63 11.94
N TRP A 263 2.71 25.30 12.02
CA TRP A 263 1.40 24.61 11.98
C TRP A 263 0.90 24.24 13.39
N ILE A 264 1.86 23.99 14.29
CA ILE A 264 1.61 23.65 15.70
C ILE A 264 0.96 24.85 16.41
N GLY A 265 -0.13 24.61 17.15
CA GLY A 265 -0.88 25.61 17.91
C GLY A 265 -1.87 26.45 17.11
N ASN A 266 -2.02 26.20 15.81
CA ASN A 266 -2.92 26.93 14.91
C ASN A 266 -4.20 26.15 14.57
N HIS A 267 -4.52 25.09 15.32
CA HIS A 267 -5.67 24.19 15.09
C HIS A 267 -5.71 23.55 13.68
N ARG A 268 -4.56 23.47 13.00
CA ARG A 268 -4.47 22.87 11.66
C ARG A 268 -4.34 21.36 11.72
N LEU A 269 -3.59 20.84 12.69
CA LEU A 269 -3.28 19.40 12.81
C LEU A 269 -3.97 18.73 14.02
N ALA A 270 -4.64 19.51 14.87
CA ALA A 270 -5.48 19.04 15.98
C ALA A 270 -6.60 20.06 16.24
N ILE A 271 -7.62 19.65 17.02
CA ILE A 271 -8.72 20.53 17.49
C ILE A 271 -8.44 21.01 18.91
#